data_AF-A0A2A5MAY7-F1
#
_entry.id   AF-A0A2A5MAY7-F1
#
_cell.length_a   1.000
_cell.length_b   1.000
_cell.length_c   1.000
_cell.angle_alpha   90.00
_cell.angle_beta   90.00
_cell.angle_gamma   90.00
#
_symmetry.space_group_name_H-M   'P 1'
#
loop_
_entity.id
_entity.type
_entity.pdbx_description
1 polymer ?
#
loop_
_entity_poly.entity_id
_entity_poly.type
_entity_poly.pdbx_seq_one_letter_code
_entity_poly.pdbx_strand_id
1 'polypeptide(L)'
;PKALVFVVQGVGADCNDVYLKFIIEYLLKNFNLAFVGVNYHCIGNRPQTGSTFYLDDIDKLILKASCEAVDIKLPYDIDKIQDYKQMSEIFHFVNNQIVKGKQKGNFTPNYFLNLHVSLQPTKNEYQNFGIMQAQDLLNVALYLKKHAPFDTMG
;
A
#
# COMPACT_ATOMS: atom_id res chain seq x y z
N PRO A 1 -33.90 -3.12 6.06
CA PRO A 1 -32.91 -3.87 6.88
C PRO A 1 -33.07 -3.48 8.36
N LYS A 2 -32.75 -4.36 9.32
CA LYS A 2 -32.76 -4.04 10.76
C LYS A 2 -31.48 -3.32 11.24
N ALA A 3 -30.37 -3.50 10.53
CA ALA A 3 -29.13 -2.78 10.76
C ALA A 3 -28.34 -2.61 9.46
N LEU A 4 -27.54 -1.55 9.42
CA LEU A 4 -26.54 -1.28 8.39
C LEU A 4 -25.16 -1.63 8.95
N VAL A 5 -24.44 -2.53 8.29
CA VAL A 5 -23.13 -3.02 8.73
C VAL A 5 -22.07 -2.57 7.75
N PHE A 6 -21.14 -1.73 8.22
CA PHE A 6 -19.96 -1.36 7.44
C PHE A 6 -18.86 -2.40 7.62
N VAL A 7 -18.32 -2.88 6.50
CA VAL A 7 -17.16 -3.77 6.49
C VAL A 7 -15.92 -2.94 6.19
N VAL A 8 -15.07 -2.78 7.20
CA VAL A 8 -13.77 -2.13 7.08
C VAL A 8 -12.71 -3.21 6.92
N GLN A 9 -12.12 -3.30 5.74
CA GLN A 9 -11.10 -4.31 5.45
C GLN A 9 -9.69 -3.83 5.77
N GLY A 10 -8.75 -4.78 5.80
CA GLY A 10 -7.33 -4.53 6.05
C GLY A 10 -6.65 -3.70 4.95
N VAL A 11 -5.37 -3.37 5.20
CA VAL A 11 -4.54 -2.53 4.33
C VAL A 11 -4.53 -3.08 2.89
N GLY A 12 -4.89 -2.23 1.95
CA GLY A 12 -4.97 -2.51 0.54
C GLY A 12 -6.18 -3.34 0.13
N ALA A 13 -6.97 -3.94 1.02
CA ALA A 13 -8.01 -4.91 0.63
C ALA A 13 -9.12 -4.29 -0.25
N ASP A 14 -9.57 -5.07 -1.23
CA ASP A 14 -10.65 -4.70 -2.16
C ASP A 14 -12.00 -5.17 -1.61
N CYS A 15 -13.02 -4.30 -1.58
CA CYS A 15 -14.35 -4.63 -1.07
C CYS A 15 -15.09 -5.64 -1.93
N ASN A 16 -14.60 -5.90 -3.13
CA ASN A 16 -15.05 -6.98 -4.01
C ASN A 16 -14.24 -8.26 -3.78
N ASP A 17 -14.07 -8.66 -2.52
CA ASP A 17 -13.41 -9.91 -2.14
C ASP A 17 -14.40 -11.09 -2.13
N VAL A 18 -14.02 -12.21 -2.77
CA VAL A 18 -14.89 -13.39 -2.94
C VAL A 18 -15.21 -14.06 -1.60
N TYR A 19 -14.23 -14.12 -0.70
CA TYR A 19 -14.42 -14.72 0.61
C TYR A 19 -15.31 -13.84 1.50
N LEU A 20 -15.11 -12.52 1.45
CA LEU A 20 -16.00 -11.57 2.12
C LEU A 20 -17.43 -11.69 1.61
N LYS A 21 -17.62 -11.80 0.28
CA LYS A 21 -18.94 -11.98 -0.32
C LYS A 21 -19.62 -13.25 0.18
N PHE A 22 -18.91 -14.36 0.24
CA PHE A 22 -19.43 -15.63 0.78
C PHE A 22 -19.91 -15.50 2.23
N ILE A 23 -19.13 -14.82 3.09
CA ILE A 23 -19.51 -14.57 4.49
C ILE A 23 -20.77 -13.70 4.55
N ILE A 24 -20.81 -12.61 3.78
CA ILE A 24 -21.97 -11.70 3.73
C ILE A 24 -23.22 -12.46 3.30
N GLU A 25 -23.15 -13.27 2.24
CA GLU A 25 -24.27 -14.07 1.75
C GLU A 25 -24.77 -15.07 2.80
N TYR A 26 -23.87 -15.69 3.57
CA TYR A 26 -24.24 -16.57 4.67
C TYR A 26 -24.96 -15.81 5.79
N LEU A 27 -24.48 -14.63 6.18
CA LEU A 27 -25.11 -13.81 7.22
C LEU A 27 -26.49 -13.30 6.79
N LEU A 28 -26.65 -12.91 5.53
CA LEU A 28 -27.94 -12.44 4.99
C LEU A 28 -29.02 -13.53 4.97
N LYS A 29 -28.66 -14.82 4.97
CA LYS A 29 -29.63 -15.93 5.10
C LYS A 29 -30.23 -16.01 6.51
N ASN A 30 -29.52 -15.52 7.52
CA ASN A 30 -29.87 -15.68 8.93
C ASN A 30 -30.36 -14.36 9.57
N PHE A 31 -30.00 -13.22 9.00
CA PHE A 31 -30.26 -11.91 9.59
C PHE A 31 -30.77 -10.90 8.54
N ASN A 32 -31.71 -10.04 8.94
CA ASN A 32 -32.19 -8.93 8.12
C ASN A 32 -31.21 -7.74 8.22
N LEU A 33 -30.10 -7.82 7.49
CA LEU A 33 -29.02 -6.83 7.49
C LEU A 33 -28.85 -6.20 6.10
N ALA A 34 -28.22 -5.03 6.05
CA ALA A 34 -27.60 -4.50 4.84
C ALA A 34 -26.11 -4.33 5.09
N PHE A 35 -25.27 -4.79 4.17
CA PHE A 35 -23.82 -4.66 4.25
C PHE A 35 -23.31 -3.58 3.31
N VAL A 36 -22.30 -2.84 3.76
CA VAL A 36 -21.63 -1.80 2.98
C VAL A 36 -20.14 -2.08 2.99
N GLY A 37 -19.58 -2.40 1.83
CA GLY A 37 -18.14 -2.46 1.61
C GLY A 37 -17.62 -1.11 1.12
N VAL A 38 -16.50 -0.64 1.67
CA VAL A 38 -15.87 0.61 1.24
C VAL A 38 -14.42 0.32 0.83
N ASN A 39 -14.10 0.66 -0.42
CA ASN A 39 -12.74 0.66 -0.94
C ASN A 39 -12.02 1.89 -0.43
N TYR A 40 -11.27 1.74 0.66
CA TYR A 40 -10.53 2.87 1.20
C TYR A 40 -9.16 2.51 1.73
N HIS A 41 -9.07 1.59 2.69
CA HIS A 41 -7.87 1.48 3.52
C HIS A 41 -6.61 1.17 2.70
N CYS A 42 -5.83 2.20 2.37
CA CYS A 42 -4.62 2.09 1.55
C CYS A 42 -4.84 1.35 0.21
N ILE A 43 -6.06 1.32 -0.34
CA ILE A 43 -6.32 0.59 -1.59
C ILE A 43 -5.50 1.17 -2.75
N GLY A 44 -5.30 2.49 -2.75
CA GLY A 44 -4.44 3.20 -3.69
C GLY A 44 -2.95 2.94 -3.54
N ASN A 45 -2.50 2.18 -2.52
CA ASN A 45 -1.11 1.72 -2.40
C ASN A 45 -0.84 0.44 -3.22
N ARG A 46 -1.84 -0.05 -3.97
CA ARG A 46 -1.69 -1.22 -4.82
C ARG A 46 -1.11 -0.83 -6.18
N PRO A 47 -0.05 -1.50 -6.66
CA PRO A 47 0.44 -1.29 -8.01
C PRO A 47 -0.64 -1.51 -9.07
N GLN A 48 -1.54 -2.49 -8.85
CA GLN A 48 -2.69 -2.72 -9.73
C GLN A 48 -3.72 -1.59 -9.77
N THR A 49 -3.72 -0.67 -8.79
CA THR A 49 -4.55 0.55 -8.79
C THR A 49 -3.75 1.80 -9.21
N GLY A 50 -2.51 1.61 -9.67
CA GLY A 50 -1.65 2.65 -10.23
C GLY A 50 -0.59 3.22 -9.29
N SER A 51 -0.41 2.68 -8.08
CA SER A 51 0.69 3.14 -7.22
C SER A 51 2.05 2.82 -7.84
N THR A 52 3.03 3.66 -7.62
CA THR A 52 4.43 3.38 -7.98
C THR A 52 5.32 3.35 -6.75
N PHE A 53 6.48 2.70 -6.85
CA PHE A 53 7.51 2.80 -5.83
C PHE A 53 8.38 4.03 -6.07
N TYR A 54 8.83 4.65 -4.99
CA TYR A 54 9.77 5.76 -5.02
C TYR A 54 10.63 5.76 -3.74
N LEU A 55 11.65 6.62 -3.70
CA LEU A 55 12.42 6.88 -2.49
C LEU A 55 12.03 8.25 -1.95
N ASP A 56 11.44 8.28 -0.76
CA ASP A 56 11.31 9.52 -0.01
C ASP A 56 12.66 9.95 0.58
N ASP A 57 12.70 11.08 1.28
CA ASP A 57 13.95 11.62 1.83
C ASP A 57 14.59 10.68 2.88
N ILE A 58 13.78 9.93 3.63
CA ILE A 58 14.26 8.96 4.61
C ILE A 58 14.81 7.71 3.89
N ASP A 59 14.10 7.21 2.88
CA ASP A 59 14.53 6.09 2.05
C ASP A 59 15.87 6.40 1.36
N LYS A 60 16.04 7.62 0.83
CA LYS A 60 17.30 8.08 0.23
C LYS A 60 18.43 8.12 1.25
N LEU A 61 18.17 8.62 2.45
CA LEU A 61 19.15 8.64 3.54
C LEU A 61 19.57 7.22 3.95
N ILE A 62 18.60 6.31 4.10
CA ILE A 62 18.86 4.90 4.41
C ILE A 62 19.69 4.27 3.29
N LEU A 63 19.31 4.44 2.01
CA LEU A 63 20.07 3.92 0.88
C LEU A 63 21.54 4.35 0.93
N LYS A 64 21.79 5.65 1.18
CA LYS A 64 23.14 6.19 1.28
C LYS A 64 23.91 5.56 2.45
N ALA A 65 23.35 5.64 3.66
CA ALA A 65 24.01 5.13 4.87
C ALA A 65 24.27 3.62 4.79
N SER A 66 23.30 2.85 4.27
CA SER A 66 23.42 1.40 4.09
C SER A 66 24.49 1.03 3.06
N CYS A 67 24.64 1.79 1.96
CA CYS A 67 25.70 1.53 0.98
C CYS A 67 27.09 1.92 1.52
N GLU A 68 27.20 3.06 2.20
CA GLU A 68 28.45 3.52 2.81
C GLU A 68 28.96 2.55 3.87
N ALA A 69 28.05 1.98 4.69
CA ALA A 69 28.40 1.00 5.72
C ALA A 69 29.05 -0.29 5.17
N VAL A 70 28.87 -0.58 3.87
CA VAL A 70 29.45 -1.75 3.20
C VAL A 70 30.37 -1.39 2.05
N ASP A 71 30.90 -0.16 2.06
CA ASP A 71 31.87 0.35 1.09
C ASP A 71 31.39 0.27 -0.38
N ILE A 72 30.08 0.43 -0.60
CA ILE A 72 29.48 0.56 -1.94
C ILE A 72 29.33 2.04 -2.27
N LYS A 73 30.19 2.54 -3.16
CA LYS A 73 30.07 3.90 -3.68
C LYS A 73 29.00 3.99 -4.76
N LEU A 74 27.97 4.82 -4.52
CA LEU A 74 26.92 5.08 -5.50
C LEU A 74 27.47 5.82 -6.74
N PRO A 75 26.96 5.54 -7.95
CA PRO A 75 27.42 6.13 -9.21
C PRO A 75 27.10 7.63 -9.33
N TYR A 76 26.14 8.13 -8.57
CA TYR A 76 25.73 9.53 -8.53
C TYR A 76 25.03 9.85 -7.21
N ASP A 77 24.77 11.14 -6.98
CA ASP A 77 24.14 11.64 -5.75
C ASP A 77 22.70 11.14 -5.59
N ILE A 78 22.32 10.75 -4.37
CA ILE A 78 20.97 10.25 -4.03
C ILE A 78 19.86 11.25 -4.38
N ASP A 79 20.16 12.54 -4.34
CA ASP A 79 19.20 13.61 -4.64
C ASP A 79 18.78 13.62 -6.12
N LYS A 80 19.54 12.95 -7.00
CA LYS A 80 19.18 12.80 -8.41
C LYS A 80 18.13 11.72 -8.66
N ILE A 81 17.79 10.91 -7.66
CA ILE A 81 16.76 9.88 -7.76
C ILE A 81 15.40 10.53 -7.53
N GLN A 82 14.59 10.60 -8.59
CA GLN A 82 13.31 11.29 -8.63
C GLN A 82 12.15 10.37 -9.01
N ASP A 83 12.43 9.27 -9.71
CA ASP A 83 11.41 8.35 -10.20
C ASP A 83 11.77 6.88 -10.02
N TYR A 84 10.79 6.02 -10.32
CA TYR A 84 10.93 4.56 -10.26
C TYR A 84 12.08 4.03 -11.13
N LYS A 85 12.31 4.63 -12.30
CA LYS A 85 13.32 4.13 -13.24
C LYS A 85 14.71 4.35 -12.65
N GLN A 86 14.99 5.54 -12.14
CA GLN A 86 16.25 5.86 -11.49
C GLN A 86 16.46 5.04 -10.20
N MET A 87 15.39 4.84 -9.42
CA MET A 87 15.41 3.96 -8.24
C MET A 87 15.74 2.51 -8.64
N SER A 88 15.13 1.99 -9.70
CA SER A 88 15.40 0.64 -10.19
C SER A 88 16.84 0.49 -10.68
N GLU A 89 17.34 1.48 -11.43
CA GLU A 89 18.73 1.50 -11.91
C GLU A 89 19.74 1.48 -10.75
N ILE A 90 19.51 2.28 -9.69
CA ILE A 90 20.41 2.30 -8.53
C ILE A 90 20.36 0.98 -7.75
N PHE A 91 19.19 0.35 -7.59
CA PHE A 91 19.06 -0.94 -6.92
C PHE A 91 19.74 -2.05 -7.72
N HIS A 92 19.62 -2.06 -9.05
CA HIS A 92 20.37 -2.98 -9.89
C HIS A 92 21.88 -2.76 -9.78
N PHE A 93 22.34 -1.51 -9.72
CA PHE A 93 23.76 -1.21 -9.49
C PHE A 93 24.24 -1.78 -8.14
N VAL A 94 23.53 -1.51 -7.05
CA VAL A 94 23.88 -1.98 -5.70
C VAL A 94 23.91 -3.51 -5.66
N ASN A 95 22.89 -4.17 -6.21
CA ASN A 95 22.84 -5.62 -6.29
C ASN A 95 24.03 -6.20 -7.08
N ASN A 96 24.42 -5.57 -8.19
CA ASN A 96 25.58 -5.99 -8.98
C ASN A 96 26.90 -5.83 -8.21
N GLN A 97 27.06 -4.79 -7.38
CA GLN A 97 28.23 -4.64 -6.52
C GLN A 97 28.28 -5.74 -5.46
N ILE A 98 27.14 -6.07 -4.84
CA ILE A 98 27.04 -7.16 -3.88
C ILE A 98 27.39 -8.50 -4.54
N VAL A 99 26.87 -8.80 -5.73
CA VAL A 99 27.19 -10.04 -6.47
C VAL A 99 28.69 -10.15 -6.75
N LYS A 100 29.32 -9.06 -7.23
CA LYS A 100 30.77 -9.03 -7.45
C LYS A 100 31.56 -9.18 -6.15
N GLY A 101 31.11 -8.55 -5.07
CA GLY A 101 31.75 -8.67 -3.76
C GLY A 101 31.64 -10.10 -3.20
N LYS A 102 30.52 -10.81 -3.42
CA LYS A 102 30.40 -12.23 -3.08
C LYS A 102 31.42 -13.09 -3.82
N GLN A 103 31.61 -12.86 -5.12
CA GLN A 103 32.60 -13.58 -5.93
C GLN A 103 34.05 -13.34 -5.46
N LYS A 104 34.32 -12.15 -4.93
CA LYS A 104 35.64 -11.77 -4.38
C LYS A 104 35.86 -12.19 -2.93
N GLY A 105 34.82 -12.72 -2.25
CA GLY A 105 34.86 -13.06 -0.83
C GLY A 105 34.65 -11.88 0.13
N ASN A 106 34.30 -10.69 -0.37
CA ASN A 106 34.00 -9.51 0.46
C ASN A 106 32.64 -9.60 1.16
N PHE A 107 31.72 -10.39 0.60
CA PHE A 107 30.41 -10.67 1.19
C PHE A 107 30.21 -12.18 1.29
N THR A 108 29.46 -12.61 2.32
CA THR A 108 29.04 -14.01 2.42
C THR A 108 28.07 -14.35 1.29
N PRO A 109 27.99 -15.62 0.83
CA PRO A 109 27.07 -16.02 -0.24
C PRO A 109 25.60 -15.64 0.03
N ASN A 110 25.19 -15.67 1.31
CA ASN A 110 23.83 -15.34 1.76
C ASN A 110 23.65 -13.88 2.20
N TYR A 111 24.63 -13.01 1.97
CA TYR A 111 24.52 -11.60 2.31
C TYR A 111 23.45 -10.91 1.44
N PHE A 112 22.62 -10.08 2.06
CA PHE A 112 21.68 -9.18 1.40
C PHE A 112 21.70 -7.83 2.11
N LEU A 113 21.61 -6.74 1.33
CA LEU A 113 21.47 -5.40 1.87
C LEU A 113 19.98 -5.05 1.92
N ASN A 114 19.44 -4.83 3.11
CA ASN A 114 18.06 -4.41 3.28
C ASN A 114 17.95 -2.91 2.95
N LEU A 115 17.05 -2.59 2.02
CA LEU A 115 16.77 -1.23 1.60
C LEU A 115 15.27 -0.94 1.79
N HIS A 116 14.95 0.34 1.92
CA HIS A 116 13.59 0.83 2.12
C HIS A 116 13.10 1.54 0.85
N VAL A 117 11.79 1.46 0.64
CA VAL A 117 11.07 2.17 -0.43
C VAL A 117 9.71 2.59 0.09
N SER A 118 9.22 3.69 -0.47
CA SER A 118 7.88 4.20 -0.24
C SER A 118 6.96 3.88 -1.41
N LEU A 119 5.66 3.81 -1.12
CA LEU A 119 4.60 3.69 -2.12
C LEU A 119 3.99 5.06 -2.38
N GLN A 120 3.99 5.48 -3.64
CA GLN A 120 3.34 6.70 -4.11
C GLN A 120 1.96 6.34 -4.68
N PRO A 121 0.86 6.75 -4.03
CA PRO A 121 -0.48 6.51 -4.55
C PRO A 121 -0.76 7.35 -5.81
N THR A 122 -1.62 6.84 -6.68
CA THR A 122 -1.97 7.48 -7.97
C THR A 122 -2.60 8.86 -7.83
N LYS A 123 -3.36 9.11 -6.75
CA LYS A 123 -4.18 10.32 -6.58
C LYS A 123 -3.67 11.24 -5.46
N ASN A 124 -2.39 11.14 -5.08
CA ASN A 124 -1.81 11.86 -3.94
C ASN A 124 -2.69 11.72 -2.67
N GLU A 125 -3.15 10.49 -2.44
CA GLU A 125 -4.13 10.18 -1.40
C GLU A 125 -3.48 10.29 -0.03
N TYR A 126 -4.18 10.92 0.91
CA TYR A 126 -3.72 11.01 2.29
C TYR A 126 -3.82 9.64 2.97
N GLN A 127 -2.67 9.01 3.22
CA GLN A 127 -2.58 7.67 3.82
C GLN A 127 -2.62 7.74 5.35
N ASN A 128 -3.79 7.97 5.93
CA ASN A 128 -3.98 7.90 7.38
C ASN A 128 -4.78 6.68 7.83
N PHE A 129 -4.46 6.20 9.04
CA PHE A 129 -5.18 5.14 9.72
C PHE A 129 -6.20 5.82 10.65
N GLY A 130 -7.45 5.98 10.19
CA GLY A 130 -8.57 6.38 11.06
C GLY A 130 -9.44 7.52 10.54
N ILE A 131 -8.92 8.75 10.42
CA ILE A 131 -9.77 9.94 10.21
C ILE A 131 -10.49 9.87 8.87
N MET A 132 -9.76 9.62 7.79
CA MET A 132 -10.37 9.59 6.47
C MET A 132 -11.26 8.36 6.28
N GLN A 133 -10.89 7.22 6.87
CA GLN A 133 -11.76 6.04 6.94
C GLN A 133 -13.10 6.39 7.58
N ALA A 134 -13.08 7.02 8.75
CA ALA A 134 -14.30 7.41 9.44
C ALA A 134 -15.15 8.38 8.61
N GLN A 135 -14.50 9.36 7.96
CA GLN A 135 -15.18 10.33 7.10
C GLN A 135 -15.85 9.66 5.90
N ASP A 136 -15.19 8.69 5.24
CA ASP A 136 -15.78 7.97 4.12
C ASP A 136 -16.95 7.09 4.54
N LEU A 137 -16.86 6.42 5.69
CA LEU A 137 -18.00 5.67 6.25
C LEU A 137 -19.20 6.60 6.51
N LEU A 138 -18.96 7.78 7.08
CA LEU A 138 -20.02 8.78 7.32
C LEU A 138 -20.60 9.32 6.01
N ASN A 139 -19.77 9.63 5.02
CA ASN A 139 -20.20 10.10 3.72
C ASN A 139 -21.06 9.05 3.00
N VAL A 140 -20.67 7.78 3.04
CA VAL A 140 -21.45 6.68 2.49
C VAL A 140 -22.77 6.51 3.24
N ALA A 141 -22.79 6.61 4.57
CA ALA A 141 -24.03 6.58 5.35
C ALA A 141 -24.99 7.71 4.95
N LEU A 142 -24.49 8.94 4.80
CA LEU A 142 -25.28 10.09 4.35
C LEU A 142 -25.78 9.94 2.92
N TYR A 143 -24.98 9.36 2.02
CA TYR A 143 -25.37 9.04 0.65
C TYR A 143 -26.51 8.01 0.64
N LEU A 144 -26.35 6.90 1.36
CA LEU A 144 -27.35 5.85 1.44
C LEU A 144 -28.65 6.34 2.08
N LYS A 145 -28.60 7.27 3.04
CA LYS A 145 -29.82 7.90 3.58
C LYS A 145 -30.70 8.52 2.48
N LYS A 146 -30.10 9.05 1.41
CA LYS A 146 -30.82 9.68 0.29
C LYS A 146 -31.07 8.73 -0.89
N HIS A 147 -30.22 7.71 -1.05
CA HIS A 147 -30.14 6.91 -2.27
C HIS A 147 -30.13 5.40 -2.01
N ALA A 148 -30.60 4.94 -0.85
CA ALA A 148 -30.57 3.53 -0.50
C ALA A 148 -31.36 2.71 -1.54
N PRO A 149 -30.78 1.59 -2.02
CA PRO A 149 -31.49 0.62 -2.87
C PRO A 149 -32.46 -0.26 -2.08
N PHE A 150 -32.75 0.10 -0.83
CA PHE A 150 -33.62 -0.59 0.10
C PHE A 150 -34.39 0.43 0.93
N ASP A 151 -35.55 0.03 1.44
CA ASP A 151 -36.33 0.89 2.32
C ASP A 151 -35.52 1.21 3.58
N THR A 152 -35.38 2.51 3.85
CA THR A 152 -34.61 3.03 4.97
C THR A 152 -35.47 3.27 6.21
N MET A 153 -36.79 3.03 6.16
CA MET A 153 -37.74 3.30 7.25
C MET A 153 -37.39 4.64 7.93
N GLY A 154 -37.62 5.73 7.18
CA GLY A 154 -37.11 7.08 7.40
C GLY A 154 -37.06 7.60 8.84
#